data_AF-A0A1Z5HUJ3-F1
#
_entry.id   AF-A0A1Z5HUJ3-F1
#
_cell.length_a   1.000
_cell.length_b   1.000
_cell.length_c   1.000
_cell.angle_alpha   90.00
_cell.angle_beta   90.00
_cell.angle_gamma   90.00
#
_symmetry.space_group_name_H-M   'P 1'
#
loop_
_entity.id
_entity.type
_entity.pdbx_description
1 polymer ?
#
loop_
_entity_poly.entity_id
_entity_poly.type
_entity_poly.pdbx_seq_one_letter_code
_entity_poly.pdbx_strand_id
1 'polypeptide(L)'
;MKLSEWARKQGISYKTAWKWYKEGKLPVPAYQTPTGTILVKVGEEKEGGKTAVYARVSSADQRADLDRQVAKLLEFANSQGVAVAKT
;
A
#
# COMPACT_ATOMS: atom_id res chain seq x y z
N MET A 1 11.77 7.75 -3.31
CA MET A 1 12.48 6.94 -4.33
C MET A 1 13.21 7.84 -5.31
N LYS A 2 14.24 7.35 -6.00
CA LYS A 2 14.93 8.16 -7.04
C LYS A 2 14.03 8.35 -8.25
N LEU A 3 14.21 9.46 -8.99
CA LEU A 3 13.44 9.72 -10.22
C LEU A 3 13.58 8.60 -11.27
N SER A 4 14.76 7.97 -11.36
CA SER A 4 14.99 6.82 -12.26
C SER A 4 14.17 5.59 -11.88
N GLU A 5 14.07 5.29 -10.58
CA GLU A 5 13.25 4.19 -10.06
C GLU A 5 11.77 4.47 -10.27
N TRP A 6 11.35 5.70 -9.99
CA TRP A 6 9.98 6.13 -10.23
C TRP A 6 9.61 6.02 -11.72
N ALA A 7 10.48 6.52 -12.61
CA ALA A 7 10.29 6.41 -14.06
C ALA A 7 10.10 4.95 -14.51
N ARG A 8 10.94 4.04 -13.99
CA ARG A 8 10.83 2.60 -14.26
C ARG A 8 9.51 2.01 -13.76
N LYS A 9 9.06 2.37 -12.54
CA LYS A 9 7.76 1.92 -11.99
C LYS A 9 6.58 2.40 -12.85
N GLN A 10 6.66 3.61 -13.38
CA GLN A 10 5.63 4.19 -14.26
C GLN A 10 5.74 3.72 -15.72
N GLY A 11 6.72 2.90 -16.06
CA GLY A 11 6.93 2.40 -17.42
C GLY A 11 7.43 3.47 -18.41
N ILE A 12 8.02 4.57 -17.93
CA ILE A 12 8.54 5.66 -18.77
C ILE A 12 10.07 5.73 -18.72
N SER A 13 10.67 6.32 -19.75
CA SER A 13 12.11 6.56 -19.75
C SER A 13 12.51 7.62 -18.70
N TYR A 14 13.71 7.49 -18.14
CA TYR A 14 14.27 8.51 -17.23
C TYR A 14 14.31 9.89 -17.89
N LYS A 15 14.63 9.97 -19.19
CA LYS A 15 14.67 11.23 -19.93
C LYS A 15 13.30 11.93 -19.96
N THR A 16 12.23 11.15 -20.11
CA THR A 16 10.84 11.65 -20.05
C THR A 16 10.54 12.22 -18.66
N ALA A 17 10.84 11.46 -17.60
CA ALA A 17 10.62 11.90 -16.23
C ALA A 17 11.43 13.15 -15.86
N TRP A 18 12.69 13.23 -16.33
CA TRP A 18 13.56 14.39 -16.13
C TRP A 18 13.04 15.63 -16.85
N LYS A 19 12.53 15.49 -18.07
CA LYS A 19 11.90 16.59 -18.80
C LYS A 19 10.66 17.11 -18.06
N TRP A 20 9.81 16.22 -17.55
CA TRP A 20 8.64 16.61 -16.75
C TRP A 20 9.03 17.32 -15.46
N TYR A 21 10.06 16.85 -14.77
CA TYR A 21 10.57 17.53 -13.57
C TYR A 21 11.07 18.95 -13.89
N LYS A 22 11.87 19.10 -14.96
CA LYS A 22 12.40 20.40 -15.40
C LYS A 22 11.29 21.36 -15.83
N GLU A 23 10.23 20.85 -16.45
CA GLU A 23 9.05 21.63 -16.85
C GLU A 23 8.04 21.86 -15.72
N GLY A 24 8.27 21.31 -14.51
CA GLY A 24 7.32 21.40 -13.40
C GLY A 24 6.01 20.64 -13.62
N LYS A 25 5.97 19.71 -14.60
CA LYS A 25 4.79 18.91 -14.98
C LYS A 25 4.77 17.52 -14.35
N LEU A 26 5.66 17.27 -13.39
CA LEU A 26 5.70 15.98 -12.72
C LEU A 26 4.41 15.81 -11.89
N PRO A 27 3.66 14.70 -12.06
CA PRO A 27 2.37 14.51 -11.39
C PRO A 27 2.50 14.22 -9.88
N VAL A 28 3.73 14.12 -9.38
CA VAL A 28 4.06 13.76 -8.00
C VAL A 28 5.05 14.78 -7.43
N PRO A 29 4.99 15.07 -6.12
CA PRO A 29 5.96 15.96 -5.49
C PRO A 29 7.38 15.38 -5.60
N ALA A 30 8.30 16.19 -6.12
CA ALA A 30 9.72 15.84 -6.19
C ALA A 30 10.59 17.05 -5.87
N TYR A 31 11.76 16.80 -5.31
CA TYR A 31 12.75 17.83 -5.00
C TYR A 31 14.15 17.36 -5.40
N GLN A 32 15.00 18.31 -5.77
CA GLN A 32 16.39 18.06 -6.10
C GLN A 32 17.24 18.30 -4.84
N THR A 33 18.10 17.34 -4.50
CA THR A 33 19.08 17.50 -3.44
C THR A 33 20.20 18.46 -3.87
N PRO A 34 20.98 19.00 -2.93
CA PRO A 34 22.15 19.83 -3.27
C PRO A 34 23.18 19.10 -4.15
N THR A 35 23.23 17.77 -4.08
CA THR A 35 24.06 16.90 -4.93
C THR A 35 23.48 16.64 -6.33
N GLY A 36 22.34 17.25 -6.66
CA GLY A 36 21.69 17.14 -7.97
C GLY A 36 20.76 15.93 -8.14
N THR A 37 20.60 15.09 -7.11
CA THR A 37 19.73 13.91 -7.17
C THR A 37 18.26 14.31 -7.02
N ILE A 38 17.40 13.87 -7.94
CA ILE A 38 15.96 14.14 -7.86
C ILE A 38 15.28 13.02 -7.08
N LEU A 39 14.67 13.37 -5.96
CA LEU A 39 13.93 12.48 -5.08
C LEU A 39 12.44 12.72 -5.25
N VAL A 40 11.72 11.64 -5.59
CA VAL A 40 10.27 11.62 -5.72
C VAL A 40 9.66 11.17 -4.39
N LYS A 41 8.80 12.02 -3.83
CA LYS A 41 7.93 11.69 -2.70
C LYS A 41 6.66 11.06 -3.26
N VAL A 42 6.73 9.77 -3.56
CA VAL A 42 5.52 8.96 -3.65
C VAL A 42 5.11 8.76 -2.20
N GLY A 43 3.95 9.31 -1.80
CA GLY A 43 3.36 8.87 -0.54
C GLY A 43 3.31 7.36 -0.59
N GLU A 44 3.67 6.67 0.49
CA GLU A 44 3.55 5.22 0.54
C GLU A 44 2.13 4.88 0.08
N GLU A 45 1.99 4.40 -1.16
CA GLU A 45 0.83 3.62 -1.51
C GLU A 45 0.89 2.53 -0.46
N LYS A 46 -0.04 2.58 0.49
CA LYS A 46 -0.32 1.44 1.34
C LYS A 46 -0.72 0.36 0.35
N GLU A 47 0.27 -0.40 -0.12
CA GLU A 47 0.08 -1.59 -0.97
C GLU A 47 -0.83 -2.60 -0.25
N GLY A 48 -1.07 -2.41 1.05
CA GLY A 48 -2.15 -3.04 1.78
C GLY A 48 -3.53 -2.52 1.34
N GLY A 49 -4.16 -3.21 0.40
CA GLY A 49 -5.62 -3.25 0.34
C GLY A 49 -6.21 -3.58 1.72
N LYS A 50 -7.49 -3.27 1.93
CA LYS A 50 -8.16 -3.55 3.21
C LYS A 50 -8.26 -5.07 3.41
N THR A 51 -7.59 -5.60 4.43
CA THR A 51 -7.77 -7.01 4.83
C THR A 51 -9.11 -7.16 5.56
N ALA A 52 -9.90 -8.15 5.16
CA ALA A 52 -11.12 -8.53 5.84
C ALA A 52 -11.02 -9.95 6.40
N VAL A 53 -11.59 -10.16 7.59
CA VAL A 53 -11.82 -11.50 8.16
C VAL A 53 -13.24 -11.91 7.79
N TYR A 54 -13.43 -13.18 7.45
CA TYR A 54 -14.74 -13.76 7.18
C TYR A 54 -14.86 -15.07 7.94
N ALA A 55 -15.95 -15.22 8.68
CA ALA A 55 -16.26 -16.45 9.43
C ALA A 55 -17.68 -16.92 9.08
N ARG A 56 -17.88 -18.24 9.07
CA ARG A 56 -19.18 -18.87 8.83
C ARG A 56 -19.33 -20.14 9.66
N VAL A 57 -20.57 -20.47 10.00
CA VAL A 57 -20.94 -21.72 10.67
C VAL A 57 -21.82 -22.56 9.77
N SER A 58 -21.75 -23.88 9.91
CA SER A 58 -22.52 -24.83 9.10
C SER A 58 -23.97 -25.01 9.56
N SER A 59 -24.26 -24.73 10.84
CA SER A 59 -25.61 -24.79 11.40
C SER A 59 -26.00 -23.45 12.04
N ALA A 60 -27.28 -23.11 11.99
CA ALA A 60 -27.83 -21.93 12.65
C ALA A 60 -27.68 -21.98 14.18
N ASP A 61 -27.71 -23.18 14.77
CA ASP A 61 -27.59 -23.39 16.22
C ASP A 61 -26.19 -23.01 16.74
N GLN A 62 -25.21 -22.94 15.85
CA GLN A 62 -23.82 -22.58 16.15
C GLN A 62 -23.54 -21.09 15.91
N ARG A 63 -24.56 -20.26 15.64
CA ARG A 63 -24.36 -18.85 15.32
C ARG A 63 -23.65 -18.08 16.42
N ALA A 64 -23.82 -18.48 17.69
CA ALA A 64 -23.11 -17.91 18.83
C ALA A 64 -21.59 -18.15 18.77
N ASP A 65 -21.11 -19.16 18.02
CA ASP A 65 -19.68 -19.44 17.87
C ASP A 65 -18.99 -18.49 16.87
N LEU A 66 -19.74 -17.72 16.07
CA LEU A 66 -19.16 -16.80 15.08
C LEU A 66 -18.24 -15.78 15.72
N ASP A 67 -18.65 -15.19 16.83
CA ASP A 67 -17.84 -14.19 17.54
C ASP A 67 -16.51 -14.78 18.01
N ARG A 68 -16.54 -16.04 18.49
CA ARG A 68 -15.35 -16.78 18.91
C ARG A 68 -14.43 -17.09 17.72
N GLN A 69 -14.99 -17.41 16.55
CA GLN A 69 -14.20 -17.65 15.34
C GLN A 69 -13.54 -16.38 14.82
N VAL A 70 -14.28 -15.26 14.78
CA VAL A 70 -13.75 -13.95 14.39
C VAL A 70 -12.62 -13.52 15.32
N ALA A 71 -12.80 -13.66 16.63
CA ALA A 71 -11.77 -13.32 17.62
C ALA A 71 -10.45 -14.09 17.39
N LYS A 72 -10.54 -15.41 17.15
CA LYS A 72 -9.36 -16.24 16.85
C LYS A 72 -8.67 -15.83 15.55
N LEU A 73 -9.43 -15.52 14.51
CA LEU A 73 -8.88 -15.08 13.22
C LEU A 73 -8.22 -13.71 13.32
N LEU A 74 -8.77 -12.80 14.14
CA LEU A 74 -8.15 -11.51 14.45
C LEU A 74 -6.82 -11.68 15.18
N GLU A 75 -6.78 -12.51 16.23
CA GLU A 75 -5.54 -12.81 16.95
C GLU A 75 -4.46 -13.38 16.03
N PHE A 76 -4.85 -14.33 15.16
CA PHE A 76 -3.94 -14.90 14.17
C PHE A 76 -3.43 -13.82 13.20
N ALA A 77 -4.31 -13.01 12.61
CA ALA A 77 -3.92 -11.96 11.67
C ALA A 77 -2.96 -10.94 12.31
N ASN A 78 -3.25 -10.53 13.55
CA ASN A 78 -2.39 -9.64 14.31
C ASN A 78 -1.00 -10.26 14.58
N SER A 79 -0.94 -11.56 14.90
CA SER A 79 0.34 -12.26 15.09
C SER A 79 1.21 -12.31 13.83
N GLN A 80 0.58 -12.26 12.65
CA GLN A 80 1.23 -12.25 11.34
C GLN A 80 1.53 -10.83 10.84
N GLY A 81 1.26 -9.79 11.64
CA GLY A 81 1.45 -8.39 11.24
C GLY A 81 0.45 -7.90 10.19
N VAL A 82 -0.68 -8.60 10.01
CA VAL A 82 -1.73 -8.24 9.06
C VAL A 82 -2.79 -7.39 9.76
N ALA A 83 -2.89 -6.12 9.37
CA ALA A 83 -3.90 -5.21 9.92
C ALA A 83 -5.28 -5.46 9.28
N VAL A 84 -6.23 -5.95 10.08
CA VAL A 84 -7.61 -6.21 9.65
C VAL A 84 -8.44 -4.93 9.70
N ALA A 85 -9.08 -4.58 8.59
CA ALA A 85 -9.92 -3.39 8.45
C ALA A 85 -11.42 -3.68 8.59
N LYS A 86 -11.84 -4.94 8.44
CA LYS A 86 -13.25 -5.37 8.55
C LYS A 86 -13.32 -6.83 8.99
N THR A 87 -14.33 -7.18 9.78
CA THR A 87 -14.68 -8.56 10.17
C THR A 87 -16.12 -8.86 9.85
#